data_AF-A0AA39U5H7-F1
#
_entry.id   AF-A0AA39U5H7-F1
#
_cell.length_a   1.000
_cell.length_b   1.000
_cell.length_c   1.000
_cell.angle_alpha   90.00
_cell.angle_beta   90.00
_cell.angle_gamma   90.00
#
_symmetry.space_group_name_H-M   'P 1'
#
loop_
_entity.id
_entity.type
_entity.pdbx_description
1 polymer ?
#
loop_
_entity_poly.entity_id
_entity_poly.type
_entity_poly.pdbx_seq_one_letter_code
_entity_poly.pdbx_strand_id
1 'polypeptide(L)'
;MIGNSPIEYVFIRLCIYFLHYIAPSSILYCTVFLLLKPDAYRIHWLLEFGSLAETLFYIIVYLPRRYSLQRAAVHPTPLSRDTRRDLFRLCQETVPDPQQYLSKWFKHAPMSQIKRENIKEFFCWAFLYREQHGAEDEEELEEYVDSMEGLLGRSLEPGRGSATSLRLTVDSVDMLHRSLTWYLCVSVVDTITYIRLLTHSFRFHRLQNSHFFTVFPFRPLTIFSPHRTRARTLTYWHRPHTSRSKLPVLFIHGIGIGLYPVF
;
A
#
# COMPACT_ATOMS: atom_id res chain seq x y z
N MET A 1 10.34 15.46 9.06
CA MET A 1 10.93 15.19 7.73
C MET A 1 12.42 15.04 7.94
N ILE A 2 13.03 13.98 7.39
CA ILE A 2 14.48 13.77 7.48
C ILE A 2 15.15 14.87 6.66
N GLY A 3 16.26 15.44 7.15
CA GLY A 3 16.96 16.51 6.44
C GLY A 3 17.55 16.02 5.11
N ASN A 4 17.92 16.98 4.26
CA ASN A 4 18.51 16.70 2.94
C ASN A 4 20.05 16.61 3.00
N SER A 5 20.64 16.34 4.16
CA SER A 5 22.09 16.27 4.26
C SER A 5 22.65 14.97 3.66
N PRO A 6 23.87 14.99 3.08
CA PRO A 6 24.52 13.77 2.59
C PRO A 6 24.70 12.70 3.69
N ILE A 7 24.93 13.14 4.94
CA ILE A 7 25.11 12.25 6.09
C ILE A 7 23.81 11.49 6.39
N GLU A 8 22.68 12.19 6.43
CA GLU A 8 21.37 11.57 6.63
C GLU A 8 21.03 10.60 5.50
N TYR A 9 21.36 10.95 4.25
CA TYR A 9 21.17 10.05 3.12
C TYR A 9 21.96 8.75 3.27
N VAL A 10 23.26 8.84 3.60
CA VAL A 10 24.11 7.65 3.84
C VAL A 10 23.57 6.83 5.00
N PHE A 11 23.18 7.48 6.11
CA PHE A 11 22.58 6.81 7.25
C PHE A 11 21.31 6.03 6.87
N ILE A 12 20.37 6.66 6.15
CA ILE A 12 19.14 6.00 5.68
C ILE A 12 19.48 4.80 4.78
N ARG A 13 20.41 4.96 3.84
CA ARG A 13 20.82 3.87 2.95
C ARG A 13 21.38 2.69 3.74
N LEU A 14 22.25 2.94 4.72
CA LEU A 14 22.78 1.90 5.61
C LEU A 14 21.68 1.21 6.40
N CYS A 15 20.71 1.95 6.97
CA CYS A 15 19.56 1.36 7.65
C CYS A 15 18.70 0.49 6.71
N ILE A 16 18.46 0.95 5.48
CA ILE A 16 17.73 0.19 4.46
C ILE A 16 18.47 -1.11 4.18
N TYR A 17 19.77 -1.04 3.85
CA TYR A 17 20.56 -2.25 3.57
C TYR A 17 20.55 -3.20 4.75
N PHE A 18 20.85 -2.71 5.96
CA PHE A 18 20.81 -3.50 7.18
C PHE A 18 19.48 -4.25 7.32
N LEU A 19 18.34 -3.55 7.27
CA LEU A 19 17.02 -4.16 7.42
C LEU A 19 16.68 -5.17 6.31
N HIS A 20 17.13 -4.94 5.08
CA HIS A 20 16.91 -5.86 3.95
C HIS A 20 17.75 -7.13 4.08
N TYR A 21 18.97 -7.04 4.62
CA TYR A 21 19.87 -8.18 4.76
C TYR A 21 19.56 -9.07 5.98
N ILE A 22 18.74 -8.61 6.94
CA ILE A 22 18.35 -9.42 8.11
C ILE A 22 17.77 -10.79 7.70
N ALA A 23 16.84 -10.83 6.75
CA ALA A 23 16.21 -12.07 6.31
C ALA A 23 17.18 -13.04 5.59
N PRO A 24 17.91 -12.64 4.53
CA PRO A 24 18.84 -13.55 3.87
C PRO A 24 19.98 -14.01 4.80
N SER A 25 20.49 -13.14 5.69
CA SER A 25 21.50 -13.53 6.68
C SER A 25 20.94 -14.52 7.70
N SER A 26 19.69 -14.34 8.15
CA SER A 26 19.03 -15.27 9.07
C SER A 26 18.77 -16.63 8.44
N ILE A 27 18.31 -16.66 7.19
CA ILE A 27 18.09 -17.89 6.43
C ILE A 27 19.42 -18.62 6.24
N LEU A 28 20.47 -17.90 5.81
CA LEU A 28 21.80 -18.47 5.65
C LEU A 28 22.33 -19.07 6.95
N TYR A 29 22.21 -18.34 8.06
CA TYR A 29 22.59 -18.85 9.38
C TYR A 29 21.85 -20.13 9.75
N CYS A 30 20.52 -20.14 9.63
CA CYS A 30 19.71 -21.32 9.92
C CYS A 30 20.07 -22.51 9.00
N THR A 31 20.33 -22.27 7.71
CA THR A 31 20.77 -23.32 6.78
C THR A 31 22.13 -23.88 7.16
N VAL A 32 23.12 -23.02 7.47
CA VAL A 32 24.46 -23.45 7.90
C VAL A 32 24.38 -24.24 9.21
N PHE A 33 23.59 -23.78 10.18
CA PHE A 33 23.40 -24.46 11.46
C PHE A 33 22.75 -25.84 11.31
N LEU A 34 21.85 -26.01 10.33
CA LEU A 34 21.22 -27.30 10.02
C LEU A 34 22.15 -28.27 9.28
N LEU A 35 23.03 -27.75 8.42
CA LEU A 35 23.89 -28.57 7.56
C LEU A 35 25.27 -28.87 8.16
N LEU A 36 25.82 -27.94 8.95
CA LEU A 36 27.11 -28.07 9.62
C LEU A 36 26.89 -28.29 11.11
N LYS A 37 27.74 -29.11 11.74
CA LYS A 37 27.63 -29.45 13.16
C LYS A 37 27.47 -28.17 14.01
N PRO A 38 26.44 -28.08 14.88
CA PRO A 38 26.07 -26.85 15.61
C PRO A 38 27.20 -26.22 16.43
N ASP A 39 28.10 -27.04 16.96
CA ASP A 39 28.99 -26.63 18.06
C ASP A 39 30.10 -25.67 17.64
N ALA A 40 30.40 -25.55 16.35
CA ALA A 40 31.44 -24.64 15.84
C ALA A 40 30.94 -23.22 15.53
N TYR A 41 29.62 -23.01 15.40
CA TYR A 41 29.04 -21.78 14.86
C TYR A 41 27.94 -21.16 15.73
N ARG A 42 27.82 -21.59 17.00
CA ARG A 42 26.83 -21.01 17.92
C ARG A 42 27.15 -19.55 18.21
N ILE A 43 26.10 -18.74 18.21
CA ILE A 43 26.16 -17.33 18.60
C ILE A 43 25.30 -17.10 19.85
N HIS A 44 25.18 -15.86 20.30
CA HIS A 44 24.34 -15.54 21.43
C HIS A 44 22.89 -15.97 21.19
N TRP A 45 22.27 -16.67 22.15
CA TRP A 45 20.94 -17.30 22.02
C TRP A 45 19.83 -16.35 21.51
N LEU A 46 19.88 -15.06 21.85
CA LEU A 46 18.94 -14.05 21.34
C LEU A 46 19.01 -13.90 19.81
N LEU A 47 20.22 -13.93 19.25
CA LEU A 47 20.44 -13.83 17.81
C LEU A 47 20.01 -15.13 17.12
N GLU A 48 20.27 -16.29 17.73
CA GLU A 48 19.80 -17.58 17.20
C GLU A 48 18.27 -17.63 17.13
N PHE A 49 17.61 -17.27 18.23
CA PHE A 49 16.15 -17.19 18.27
C PHE A 49 15.60 -16.14 17.30
N GLY A 50 16.23 -14.97 17.23
CA GLY A 50 15.87 -13.91 16.29
C GLY A 50 15.99 -14.36 14.83
N SER A 51 17.08 -15.02 14.46
CA SER A 51 17.30 -15.56 13.12
C SER A 51 16.32 -16.68 12.78
N LEU A 52 16.01 -17.57 13.73
CA LEU A 52 14.99 -18.59 13.54
C LEU A 52 13.61 -17.95 13.33
N ALA A 53 13.23 -16.98 14.17
CA ALA A 53 11.95 -16.30 14.08
C ALA A 53 11.80 -15.52 12.77
N GLU A 54 12.84 -14.81 12.32
CA GLU A 54 12.86 -14.13 11.03
C GLU A 54 12.75 -15.12 9.86
N THR A 55 13.47 -16.24 9.91
CA THR A 55 13.42 -17.28 8.88
C THR A 55 12.03 -17.91 8.77
N LEU A 56 11.43 -18.27 9.91
CA LEU A 56 10.06 -18.79 9.95
C LEU A 56 9.06 -17.74 9.47
N PHE A 57 9.21 -16.48 9.86
CA PHE A 57 8.36 -15.40 9.38
C PHE A 57 8.45 -15.23 7.86
N TYR A 58 9.66 -15.27 7.31
CA TYR A 58 9.87 -15.20 5.87
C TYR A 58 9.16 -16.35 5.14
N ILE A 59 9.37 -17.59 5.59
CA ILE A 59 8.87 -18.80 4.91
C ILE A 59 7.36 -18.98 5.10
N ILE A 60 6.83 -18.75 6.30
CA ILE A 60 5.46 -19.11 6.68
C ILE A 60 4.50 -17.93 6.48
N VAL A 61 4.97 -16.68 6.61
CA VAL A 61 4.12 -15.49 6.49
C VAL A 61 4.37 -14.76 5.18
N TYR A 62 5.61 -14.39 4.90
CA TYR A 62 5.92 -13.55 3.73
C TYR A 62 5.71 -14.29 2.41
N LEU A 63 6.27 -15.49 2.23
CA LEU A 63 6.14 -16.23 0.96
C LEU A 63 4.69 -16.59 0.61
N PRO A 64 3.86 -17.17 1.52
CA PRO A 64 2.48 -17.51 1.18
C PRO A 64 1.64 -16.26 0.93
N ARG A 65 1.87 -15.18 1.70
CA ARG A 65 1.21 -13.90 1.47
C ARG A 65 1.60 -13.29 0.14
N ARG A 66 2.90 -13.34 -0.22
CA ARG A 66 3.39 -12.90 -1.53
C ARG A 66 2.68 -13.67 -2.63
N TYR A 67 2.66 -14.99 -2.55
CA TYR A 67 1.96 -15.80 -3.54
C TYR A 67 0.47 -15.45 -3.64
N SER A 68 -0.24 -15.33 -2.50
CA SER A 68 -1.66 -14.99 -2.48
C SER A 68 -1.96 -13.60 -3.04
N LEU A 69 -1.09 -12.62 -2.80
CA LEU A 69 -1.29 -11.23 -3.24
C LEU A 69 -0.94 -11.02 -4.72
N GLN A 70 -0.19 -11.93 -5.34
CA GLN A 70 0.04 -11.91 -6.79
C GLN A 70 -1.09 -12.57 -7.59
N ARG A 71 -2.13 -13.10 -6.93
CA ARG A 71 -3.29 -13.66 -7.63
C ARG A 71 -4.09 -12.53 -8.27
N ALA A 72 -4.70 -12.82 -9.43
CA ALA A 72 -5.60 -11.89 -10.11
C ALA A 72 -6.67 -11.37 -9.15
N ALA A 73 -6.93 -10.06 -9.22
CA ALA A 73 -7.96 -9.42 -8.41
C ALA A 73 -9.34 -9.99 -8.76
N VAL A 74 -10.21 -10.08 -7.77
CA VAL A 74 -11.62 -10.40 -8.01
C VAL A 74 -12.33 -9.10 -8.37
N HIS A 75 -12.74 -8.99 -9.62
CA HIS A 75 -13.46 -7.82 -10.11
C HIS A 75 -14.95 -7.93 -9.81
N PRO A 76 -15.63 -6.81 -9.51
CA PRO A 76 -17.08 -6.79 -9.46
C PRO A 76 -17.66 -7.08 -10.85
N THR A 77 -18.94 -7.46 -10.91
CA THR A 77 -19.64 -7.63 -12.19
C THR A 77 -19.49 -6.36 -13.04
N PRO A 78 -19.11 -6.47 -14.32
CA PRO A 78 -18.98 -5.32 -15.20
C PRO A 78 -20.27 -4.51 -15.25
N LEU A 79 -20.14 -3.18 -15.17
CA LEU A 79 -21.26 -2.25 -15.34
C LEU A 79 -21.79 -2.33 -16.78
N SER A 80 -23.04 -1.93 -17.00
CA SER A 80 -23.58 -1.78 -18.37
C SER A 80 -22.82 -0.70 -19.14
N ARG A 81 -22.76 -0.83 -20.47
CA ARG A 81 -22.08 0.13 -21.36
C ARG A 81 -22.54 1.57 -21.14
N ASP A 82 -23.86 1.79 -20.99
CA ASP A 82 -24.40 3.14 -20.73
C ASP A 82 -23.91 3.72 -19.40
N THR A 83 -23.90 2.91 -18.33
CA THR A 83 -23.40 3.35 -17.02
C THR A 83 -21.91 3.66 -17.05
N ARG A 84 -21.12 2.87 -17.81
CA ARG A 84 -19.67 3.13 -18.00
C ARG A 84 -19.44 4.44 -18.74
N ARG A 85 -20.22 4.70 -19.79
CA ARG A 85 -20.16 5.97 -20.54
C ARG A 85 -20.51 7.17 -19.67
N ASP A 86 -21.54 7.07 -18.83
CA ASP A 86 -21.90 8.14 -17.89
C ASP A 86 -20.80 8.39 -16.86
N LEU A 87 -20.19 7.33 -16.33
CA LEU A 87 -19.05 7.42 -15.41
C LEU A 87 -17.83 8.07 -16.09
N PHE A 88 -17.54 7.66 -17.32
CA PHE A 88 -16.44 8.21 -18.11
C PHE A 88 -16.62 9.71 -18.32
N ARG A 89 -17.83 10.14 -18.73
CA ARG A 89 -18.17 11.55 -18.90
C ARG A 89 -17.99 12.34 -17.60
N LEU A 90 -18.48 11.80 -16.48
CA LEU A 90 -18.32 12.45 -15.18
C LEU A 90 -16.83 12.61 -14.81
N CYS A 91 -16.02 11.58 -15.04
CA CYS A 91 -14.57 11.67 -14.83
C CYS A 91 -13.96 12.78 -15.70
N GLN A 92 -14.29 12.84 -16.98
CA GLN A 92 -13.78 13.85 -17.91
C GLN A 92 -14.10 15.29 -17.48
N GLU A 93 -15.35 15.54 -17.06
CA GLU A 93 -15.79 16.87 -16.59
C GLU A 93 -15.00 17.34 -15.35
N THR A 94 -14.39 16.42 -14.60
CA THR A 94 -13.57 16.72 -13.42
C THR A 94 -12.07 16.81 -13.68
N VAL A 95 -11.59 16.59 -14.92
CA VAL A 95 -10.15 16.66 -15.24
C VAL A 95 -9.79 18.08 -15.69
N PRO A 96 -9.09 18.89 -14.87
CA PRO A 96 -8.71 20.25 -15.25
C PRO A 96 -7.53 20.29 -16.24
N ASP A 97 -6.62 19.31 -16.17
CA ASP A 97 -5.43 19.20 -17.03
C ASP A 97 -5.31 17.75 -17.55
N PRO A 98 -5.79 17.47 -18.77
CA PRO A 98 -5.80 16.12 -19.34
C PRO A 98 -4.39 15.59 -19.63
N GLN A 99 -3.45 16.49 -19.98
CA GLN A 99 -2.07 16.09 -20.24
C GLN A 99 -1.37 15.65 -18.96
N GLN A 100 -1.51 16.42 -17.88
CA GLN A 100 -0.94 16.04 -16.59
C GLN A 100 -1.64 14.82 -16.00
N TYR A 101 -2.96 14.69 -16.20
CA TYR A 101 -3.73 13.51 -15.81
C TYR A 101 -3.15 12.24 -16.43
N LEU A 102 -3.01 12.21 -17.77
CA LEU A 102 -2.42 11.07 -18.46
C LEU A 102 -0.97 10.85 -18.05
N SER A 103 -0.13 11.88 -18.04
CA SER A 103 1.28 11.72 -17.66
C SER A 103 1.42 11.08 -16.26
N LYS A 104 0.61 11.47 -15.27
CA LYS A 104 0.61 10.86 -13.93
C LYS A 104 0.21 9.38 -13.96
N TRP A 105 -0.86 9.02 -14.68
CA TRP A 105 -1.28 7.63 -14.83
C TRP A 105 -0.29 6.77 -15.62
N PHE A 106 0.49 7.38 -16.49
CA PHE A 106 1.56 6.75 -17.27
C PHE A 106 2.95 6.96 -16.65
N LYS A 107 3.06 7.00 -15.31
CA LYS A 107 4.33 7.04 -14.56
C LYS A 107 5.24 8.23 -14.94
N HIS A 108 4.63 9.39 -15.13
CA HIS A 108 5.27 10.63 -15.60
C HIS A 108 5.91 10.53 -16.99
N ALA A 109 5.41 9.63 -17.85
CA ALA A 109 5.87 9.53 -19.23
C ALA A 109 5.58 10.84 -20.01
N PRO A 110 6.48 11.21 -20.95
CA PRO A 110 6.23 12.30 -21.87
C PRO A 110 5.09 11.91 -22.82
N MET A 111 4.27 12.88 -23.19
CA MET A 111 3.09 12.62 -24.05
C MET A 111 3.44 12.04 -25.43
N SER A 112 4.65 12.27 -25.95
CA SER A 112 5.10 11.67 -27.21
C SER A 112 5.21 10.15 -27.16
N GLN A 113 5.33 9.57 -25.96
CA GLN A 113 5.39 8.12 -25.74
C GLN A 113 4.02 7.50 -25.46
N ILE A 114 2.97 8.31 -25.29
CA ILE A 114 1.61 7.86 -25.03
C ILE A 114 0.84 7.95 -26.34
N LYS A 115 0.51 6.80 -26.92
CA LYS A 115 -0.22 6.68 -28.18
C LYS A 115 -1.61 6.09 -27.97
N ARG A 116 -2.45 6.07 -29.03
CA ARG A 116 -3.85 5.62 -28.94
C ARG A 116 -4.00 4.24 -28.29
N GLU A 117 -3.19 3.27 -28.67
CA GLU A 117 -3.27 1.91 -28.11
C GLU A 117 -2.96 1.85 -26.61
N ASN A 118 -2.04 2.71 -26.13
CA ASN A 118 -1.74 2.79 -24.70
C ASN A 118 -2.95 3.32 -23.90
N ILE A 119 -3.70 4.26 -24.49
CA ILE A 119 -4.91 4.81 -23.88
C ILE A 119 -6.06 3.80 -23.90
N LYS A 120 -6.23 3.04 -24.98
CA LYS A 120 -7.19 1.93 -25.04
C LYS A 120 -6.92 0.91 -23.94
N GLU A 121 -5.66 0.49 -23.77
CA GLU A 121 -5.26 -0.40 -22.67
C GLU A 121 -5.58 0.18 -21.29
N PHE A 122 -5.33 1.48 -21.11
CA PHE A 122 -5.64 2.18 -19.86
C PHE A 122 -7.15 2.22 -19.57
N PHE A 123 -8.00 2.56 -20.54
CA PHE A 123 -9.44 2.61 -20.34
C PHE A 123 -10.10 1.23 -20.25
N CYS A 124 -9.58 0.24 -20.98
CA CYS A 124 -9.96 -1.16 -20.82
C CYS A 124 -9.80 -1.62 -19.36
N TRP A 125 -8.66 -1.30 -18.75
CA TRP A 125 -8.47 -1.55 -17.34
C TRP A 125 -9.41 -0.69 -16.46
N ALA A 126 -9.46 0.62 -16.70
CA ALA A 126 -10.13 1.56 -15.80
C ALA A 126 -11.66 1.37 -15.73
N PHE A 127 -12.31 1.07 -16.86
CA PHE A 127 -13.77 1.02 -16.96
C PHE A 127 -14.31 -0.40 -17.17
N LEU A 128 -13.57 -1.27 -17.87
CA LEU A 128 -14.01 -2.64 -18.16
C LEU A 128 -13.41 -3.66 -17.20
N TYR A 129 -12.44 -3.26 -16.37
CA TYR A 129 -11.74 -4.13 -15.42
C TYR A 129 -11.07 -5.35 -16.07
N ARG A 130 -10.67 -5.23 -17.34
CA ARG A 130 -10.03 -6.30 -18.12
C ARG A 130 -8.54 -6.01 -18.34
N GLU A 131 -7.76 -7.06 -18.52
CA GLU A 131 -6.33 -6.94 -18.86
C GLU A 131 -6.12 -6.64 -20.35
N GLN A 132 -6.96 -7.22 -21.19
CA GLN A 132 -6.94 -7.07 -22.65
C GLN A 132 -8.36 -6.81 -23.14
N HIS A 133 -8.49 -5.96 -24.15
CA HIS A 133 -9.76 -5.69 -24.83
C HIS A 133 -9.95 -6.66 -25.99
N GLY A 134 -11.19 -7.07 -26.22
CA GLY A 134 -11.58 -7.85 -27.38
C GLY A 134 -12.19 -6.98 -28.48
N ALA A 135 -12.53 -7.59 -29.62
CA ALA A 135 -13.19 -6.89 -30.73
C ALA A 135 -14.56 -6.28 -30.33
N GLU A 136 -15.22 -6.83 -29.32
CA GLU A 136 -16.48 -6.31 -28.77
C GLU A 136 -16.33 -4.98 -28.01
N ASP A 137 -15.14 -4.71 -27.48
CA ASP A 137 -14.84 -3.53 -26.68
C ASP A 137 -14.28 -2.39 -27.53
N GLU A 138 -13.85 -2.69 -28.76
CA GLU A 138 -13.11 -1.77 -29.63
C GLU A 138 -13.90 -0.48 -29.90
N GLU A 139 -15.18 -0.60 -30.21
CA GLU A 139 -16.06 0.53 -30.50
C GLU A 139 -16.20 1.47 -29.28
N GLU A 140 -16.37 0.91 -28.08
CA GLU A 140 -16.48 1.66 -26.82
C GLU A 140 -15.17 2.33 -26.44
N LEU A 141 -14.04 1.64 -26.65
CA LEU A 141 -12.72 2.19 -26.35
C LEU A 141 -12.30 3.27 -27.33
N GLU A 142 -12.65 3.15 -28.61
CA GLU A 142 -12.42 4.22 -29.58
C GLU A 142 -13.23 5.48 -29.22
N GLU A 143 -14.48 5.34 -28.80
CA GLU A 143 -15.30 6.45 -28.28
C GLU A 143 -14.60 7.17 -27.10
N TYR A 144 -13.99 6.42 -26.19
CA TYR A 144 -13.26 6.98 -25.05
C TYR A 144 -11.95 7.65 -25.46
N VAL A 145 -11.21 7.08 -26.42
CA VAL A 145 -9.98 7.68 -26.93
C VAL A 145 -10.27 8.98 -27.66
N ASP A 146 -11.27 9.00 -28.53
CA ASP A 146 -11.67 10.20 -29.29
C ASP A 146 -12.12 11.32 -28.35
N SER A 147 -12.88 10.96 -27.32
CA SER A 147 -13.28 11.91 -26.28
C SER A 147 -12.09 12.47 -25.51
N MET A 148 -11.06 11.66 -25.26
CA MET A 148 -9.82 12.11 -24.61
C MET A 148 -8.96 13.00 -25.54
N GLU A 149 -8.89 12.70 -26.83
CA GLU A 149 -8.26 13.58 -27.83
C GLU A 149 -8.95 14.95 -27.92
N GLY A 150 -10.29 14.96 -27.82
CA GLY A 150 -11.08 16.17 -27.71
C GLY A 150 -10.68 17.03 -26.50
N LEU A 151 -10.49 16.42 -25.32
CA LEU A 151 -10.00 17.12 -24.13
C LEU A 151 -8.56 17.65 -24.29
N LEU A 152 -7.70 16.87 -24.94
CA LEU A 152 -6.30 17.27 -25.19
C LEU A 152 -6.19 18.36 -26.26
N GLY A 153 -7.23 18.59 -27.06
CA GLY A 153 -7.21 19.52 -28.19
C GLY A 153 -6.29 19.07 -29.33
N ARG A 154 -5.93 17.79 -29.39
CA ARG A 154 -5.08 17.21 -30.45
C ARG A 154 -5.32 15.71 -30.60
N SER A 155 -5.08 15.21 -31.80
CA SER A 155 -5.04 13.77 -32.05
C SER A 155 -3.75 13.14 -31.54
N LEU A 156 -3.85 11.92 -31.02
CA LEU A 156 -2.72 11.11 -30.60
C LEU A 156 -2.17 10.34 -31.78
N GLU A 157 -0.88 10.05 -31.75
CA GLU A 157 -0.26 9.25 -32.80
C GLU A 157 -0.86 7.83 -32.82
N PRO A 158 -1.06 7.24 -34.02
CA PRO A 158 -1.54 5.87 -34.13
C PRO A 158 -0.49 4.87 -33.63
N GLY A 159 -0.97 3.71 -33.20
CA GLY A 159 -0.15 2.59 -32.74
C GLY A 159 0.18 2.62 -31.26
N ARG A 160 1.18 1.83 -30.87
CA ARG A 160 1.61 1.63 -29.48
C ARG A 160 2.90 2.39 -29.20
N GLY A 161 2.88 3.25 -28.20
CA GLY A 161 4.06 3.93 -27.67
C GLY A 161 4.75 3.11 -26.57
N SER A 162 5.91 3.60 -26.13
CA SER A 162 6.73 2.94 -25.10
C SER A 162 6.24 3.16 -23.67
N ALA A 163 5.23 4.03 -23.46
CA ALA A 163 4.70 4.30 -22.13
C ALA A 163 3.87 3.11 -21.59
N THR A 164 3.86 2.95 -20.27
CA THR A 164 3.07 1.93 -19.57
C THR A 164 2.18 2.60 -18.54
N SER A 165 0.88 2.36 -18.61
CA SER A 165 -0.09 2.86 -17.62
C SER A 165 0.00 2.10 -16.31
N LEU A 166 -0.44 2.72 -15.22
CA LEU A 166 -0.69 2.06 -13.95
C LEU A 166 -2.03 1.33 -14.02
N ARG A 167 -2.04 0.01 -13.86
CA ARG A 167 -3.26 -0.81 -13.80
C ARG A 167 -3.34 -1.53 -12.46
N LEU A 168 -3.87 -0.84 -11.46
CA LEU A 168 -3.74 -1.19 -10.04
C LEU A 168 -4.29 -2.58 -9.65
N THR A 169 -5.15 -3.17 -10.46
CA THR A 169 -5.78 -4.46 -10.20
C THR A 169 -5.27 -5.59 -11.10
N VAL A 170 -4.44 -5.26 -12.09
CA VAL A 170 -3.92 -6.20 -13.10
C VAL A 170 -2.41 -6.33 -12.97
N ASP A 171 -1.71 -5.21 -12.81
CA ASP A 171 -0.26 -5.20 -12.68
C ASP A 171 0.17 -5.91 -11.39
N SER A 172 1.26 -6.68 -11.48
CA SER A 172 1.86 -7.34 -10.31
C SER A 172 2.26 -6.32 -9.25
N VAL A 173 2.00 -6.65 -7.98
CA VAL A 173 2.39 -5.77 -6.88
C VAL A 173 3.87 -6.02 -6.55
N ASP A 174 4.70 -5.00 -6.70
CA ASP A 174 6.10 -5.07 -6.29
C ASP A 174 6.20 -5.18 -4.76
N MET A 175 6.27 -6.42 -4.27
CA MET A 175 6.36 -6.71 -2.86
C MET A 175 7.81 -6.75 -2.39
N LEU A 176 8.13 -5.88 -1.43
CA LEU A 176 9.38 -5.91 -0.70
C LEU A 176 9.17 -6.62 0.64
N HIS A 177 10.09 -7.54 0.99
CA HIS A 177 10.12 -8.13 2.31
C HIS A 177 10.46 -7.07 3.35
N ARG A 178 9.59 -6.92 4.34
CA ARG A 178 9.87 -6.12 5.53
C ARG A 178 10.14 -7.09 6.66
N SER A 179 11.34 -7.02 7.23
CA SER A 179 11.79 -7.95 8.26
C SER A 179 10.88 -7.95 9.48
N LEU A 180 10.84 -9.06 10.21
CA LEU A 180 10.15 -9.13 11.49
C LEU A 180 10.71 -8.07 12.45
N THR A 181 12.02 -7.85 12.39
CA THR A 181 12.69 -6.75 13.12
C THR A 181 12.10 -5.38 12.78
N TRP A 182 11.84 -5.08 11.50
CA TRP A 182 11.17 -3.84 11.12
C TRP A 182 9.77 -3.74 11.71
N TYR A 183 8.99 -4.82 11.68
CA TYR A 183 7.66 -4.85 12.30
C TYR A 183 7.71 -4.67 13.83
N LEU A 184 8.76 -5.16 14.50
CA LEU A 184 9.00 -4.88 15.91
C LEU A 184 9.29 -3.40 16.16
N CYS A 185 10.13 -2.76 15.34
CA CYS A 185 10.36 -1.31 15.42
C CYS A 185 9.04 -0.52 15.28
N VAL A 186 8.20 -0.89 14.31
CA VAL A 186 6.87 -0.29 14.11
C VAL A 186 5.97 -0.51 15.34
N SER A 187 5.99 -1.71 15.93
CA SER A 187 5.22 -2.02 17.15
C SER A 187 5.65 -1.18 18.36
N VAL A 188 6.95 -0.90 18.49
CA VAL A 188 7.47 0.00 19.54
C VAL A 188 6.97 1.42 19.34
N VAL A 189 7.05 1.97 18.12
CA VAL A 189 6.55 3.32 17.82
C VAL A 189 5.03 3.41 18.05
N ASP A 190 4.28 2.40 17.63
CA ASP A 190 2.84 2.30 17.88
C ASP A 190 2.53 2.28 19.38
N THR A 191 3.30 1.52 20.16
CA THR A 191 3.17 1.44 21.62
C THR A 191 3.43 2.78 22.29
N ILE A 192 4.49 3.48 21.89
CA ILE A 192 4.79 4.83 22.40
C ILE A 192 3.63 5.77 22.09
N THR A 193 3.12 5.75 20.86
CA THR A 193 1.98 6.57 20.44
C THR A 193 0.73 6.26 21.25
N TYR A 194 0.45 4.97 21.49
CA TYR A 194 -0.66 4.50 22.30
C TYR A 194 -0.58 5.05 23.73
N ILE A 195 0.59 4.95 24.37
CA ILE A 195 0.82 5.47 25.72
C ILE A 195 0.65 7.00 25.74
N ARG A 196 1.24 7.73 24.78
CA ARG A 196 1.10 9.19 24.68
C ARG A 196 -0.37 9.61 24.61
N LEU A 197 -1.15 8.99 23.74
CA LEU A 197 -2.57 9.33 23.59
C LEU A 197 -3.36 9.05 24.87
N LEU A 198 -3.07 7.96 25.59
CA LEU A 198 -3.64 7.72 26.92
C LEU A 198 -3.26 8.82 27.92
N THR A 199 -1.99 9.25 27.96
CA THR A 199 -1.55 10.33 28.86
C THR A 199 -2.23 11.68 28.53
N HIS A 200 -2.60 11.89 27.27
CA HIS A 200 -3.36 13.07 26.83
C HIS A 200 -4.88 12.92 26.94
N SER A 201 -5.37 11.99 27.76
CA SER A 201 -6.81 11.76 28.03
C SER A 201 -7.62 11.30 26.82
N PHE A 202 -6.98 10.76 25.78
CA PHE A 202 -7.70 10.06 24.72
C PHE A 202 -8.07 8.64 25.17
N ARG A 203 -9.23 8.19 24.73
CA ARG A 203 -9.75 6.84 24.96
C ARG A 203 -9.69 6.07 23.65
N PHE A 204 -9.04 4.90 23.67
CA PHE A 204 -8.98 4.04 22.49
C PHE A 204 -10.24 3.17 22.39
N HIS A 205 -10.99 3.28 21.30
CA HIS A 205 -12.14 2.43 21.01
C HIS A 205 -11.72 1.26 20.12
N ARG A 206 -11.63 0.07 20.72
CA ARG A 206 -11.17 -1.15 20.03
C ARG A 206 -12.29 -1.93 19.35
N LEU A 207 -11.92 -2.78 18.40
CA LEU A 207 -12.78 -3.83 17.84
C LEU A 207 -12.92 -5.01 18.81
N GLN A 208 -13.77 -5.99 18.45
CA GLN A 208 -13.87 -7.26 19.18
C GLN A 208 -12.52 -8.00 19.17
N ASN A 209 -12.22 -8.77 20.22
CA ASN A 209 -10.93 -9.47 20.37
C ASN A 209 -10.69 -10.49 19.25
N SER A 210 -11.74 -11.03 18.63
CA SER A 210 -11.64 -11.92 17.46
C SER A 210 -10.91 -11.27 16.28
N HIS A 211 -10.98 -9.94 16.14
CA HIS A 211 -10.29 -9.19 15.09
C HIS A 211 -8.82 -8.89 15.41
N PHE A 212 -8.30 -9.36 16.55
CA PHE A 212 -6.90 -9.11 16.92
C PHE A 212 -5.92 -9.69 15.88
N PHE A 213 -6.19 -10.90 15.39
CA PHE A 213 -5.34 -11.59 14.44
C PHE A 213 -5.50 -11.11 12.99
N THR A 214 -6.45 -10.22 12.71
CA THR A 214 -6.66 -9.68 11.36
C THR A 214 -5.77 -8.48 11.06
N VAL A 215 -5.04 -7.96 12.05
CA VAL A 215 -4.17 -6.79 11.91
C VAL A 215 -2.74 -7.16 12.29
N PHE A 216 -1.79 -6.89 11.40
CA PHE A 216 -0.37 -7.09 11.63
C PHE A 216 0.42 -5.79 11.35
N PRO A 217 1.40 -5.41 12.19
CA PRO A 217 1.87 -6.10 13.39
C PRO A 217 0.80 -6.12 14.49
N PHE A 218 0.83 -7.17 15.32
CA PHE A 218 -0.12 -7.30 16.43
C PHE A 218 0.04 -6.14 17.41
N ARG A 219 -1.09 -5.72 18.02
CA ARG A 219 -1.15 -4.58 18.94
C ARG A 219 -1.68 -5.02 20.32
N PRO A 220 -0.89 -5.75 21.14
CA PRO A 220 -1.36 -6.36 22.39
C PRO A 220 -2.05 -5.38 23.34
N LEU A 221 -1.54 -4.14 23.42
CA LEU A 221 -2.11 -3.09 24.28
C LEU A 221 -3.57 -2.78 23.99
N THR A 222 -4.02 -2.95 22.76
CA THR A 222 -5.40 -2.69 22.37
C THR A 222 -6.39 -3.65 23.03
N ILE A 223 -5.98 -4.88 23.39
CA ILE A 223 -6.86 -5.89 24.01
C ILE A 223 -7.36 -5.39 25.37
N PHE A 224 -6.50 -4.66 26.09
CA PHE A 224 -6.76 -4.14 27.42
C PHE A 224 -7.58 -2.84 27.41
N SER A 225 -7.90 -2.26 26.25
CA SER A 225 -8.75 -1.07 26.25
C SER A 225 -10.18 -1.43 26.73
N PRO A 226 -10.73 -0.68 27.70
CA PRO A 226 -12.08 -0.94 28.20
C PRO A 226 -13.16 -0.49 27.21
N HIS A 227 -12.86 0.43 26.29
CA HIS A 227 -13.85 1.01 25.39
C HIS A 227 -13.93 0.24 24.08
N ARG A 228 -15.15 -0.14 23.68
CA ARG A 228 -15.41 -0.80 22.40
C ARG A 228 -16.01 0.20 21.40
N THR A 229 -15.65 0.05 20.13
CA THR A 229 -16.30 0.77 19.03
C THR A 229 -17.67 0.15 18.73
N ARG A 230 -18.62 0.98 18.26
CA ARG A 230 -19.88 0.51 17.68
C ARG A 230 -19.75 0.21 16.18
N ALA A 231 -18.68 0.67 15.54
CA ALA A 231 -18.40 0.40 14.14
C ALA A 231 -17.93 -1.05 13.95
N ARG A 232 -18.24 -1.65 12.80
CA ARG A 232 -17.86 -3.05 12.50
C ARG A 232 -16.37 -3.22 12.20
N THR A 233 -15.73 -2.20 11.62
CA THR A 233 -14.37 -2.32 11.05
C THR A 233 -13.43 -1.20 11.48
N LEU A 234 -13.90 -0.23 12.27
CA LEU A 234 -13.14 0.97 12.58
C LEU A 234 -12.80 1.07 14.07
N THR A 235 -11.50 1.15 14.36
CA THR A 235 -10.96 1.60 15.64
C THR A 235 -10.67 3.09 15.58
N TYR A 236 -10.81 3.81 16.70
CA TYR A 236 -10.47 5.22 16.77
C TYR A 236 -10.06 5.66 18.17
N TRP A 237 -9.41 6.81 18.25
CA TRP A 237 -9.16 7.51 19.50
C TRP A 237 -10.17 8.62 19.68
N HIS A 238 -10.68 8.77 20.89
CA HIS A 238 -11.65 9.80 21.21
C HIS A 238 -11.30 10.48 22.53
N ARG A 239 -11.18 11.80 22.49
CA ARG A 239 -11.11 12.64 23.68
C ARG A 239 -12.44 13.39 23.79
N PRO A 240 -13.19 13.25 24.90
CA PRO A 240 -14.47 13.94 25.07
C PRO A 240 -14.33 15.45 24.85
N HIS A 241 -15.23 16.01 24.04
CA HIS A 241 -15.27 17.43 23.79
C HIS A 241 -15.81 18.18 25.03
N THR A 242 -15.08 19.18 25.51
CA THR A 242 -15.44 19.93 26.73
C THR A 242 -15.84 21.38 26.46
N SER A 243 -15.56 21.91 25.27
CA SER A 243 -15.95 23.28 24.94
C SER A 243 -17.45 23.37 24.66
N ARG A 244 -18.07 24.47 25.08
CA ARG A 244 -19.48 24.77 24.78
C ARG A 244 -19.64 25.68 23.56
N SER A 245 -18.54 26.26 23.09
CA SER A 245 -18.53 27.31 22.07
C SER A 245 -17.73 26.95 20.82
N LYS A 246 -17.04 25.81 20.82
CA LYS A 246 -16.23 25.34 19.69
C LYS A 246 -16.82 24.03 19.17
N LEU A 247 -16.58 23.77 17.89
CA LEU A 247 -16.95 22.48 17.28
C LEU A 247 -15.90 21.41 17.64
N PRO A 248 -16.29 20.13 17.68
CA PRO A 248 -15.33 19.03 17.79
C PRO A 248 -14.43 18.98 16.55
N VAL A 249 -13.21 18.46 16.74
CA VAL A 249 -12.22 18.31 15.65
C VAL A 249 -12.07 16.83 15.31
N LEU A 250 -12.16 16.51 14.02
CA LEU A 250 -11.90 15.19 13.48
C LEU A 250 -10.53 15.16 12.80
N PHE A 251 -9.65 14.28 13.27
CA PHE A 251 -8.35 14.05 12.65
C PHE A 251 -8.39 12.78 11.81
N ILE A 252 -8.08 12.92 10.52
CA ILE A 252 -7.89 11.81 9.58
C ILE A 252 -6.44 11.87 9.13
N HIS A 253 -5.65 10.87 9.49
CA HIS A 253 -4.24 10.83 9.12
C HIS A 253 -4.04 10.13 7.77
N GLY A 254 -3.01 10.54 7.04
CA GLY A 254 -2.59 9.87 5.81
C GLY A 254 -1.72 8.65 6.08
N ILE A 255 -0.94 8.25 5.07
CA ILE A 255 -0.01 7.13 5.14
C ILE A 255 1.11 7.45 6.14
N GLY A 256 1.32 6.57 7.13
CA GLY A 256 2.33 6.74 8.16
C GLY A 256 2.30 5.61 9.21
N ILE A 257 3.18 5.68 10.21
CA ILE A 257 3.18 4.75 11.35
C ILE A 257 2.09 5.20 12.34
N GLY A 258 0.85 4.80 12.06
CA GLY A 258 -0.31 5.15 12.87
C GLY A 258 -0.46 6.66 13.05
N LEU A 259 -0.73 7.09 14.29
CA LEU A 259 -0.93 8.49 14.66
C LEU A 259 0.37 9.21 15.07
N TYR A 260 1.52 8.53 15.07
CA TYR A 260 2.80 9.10 15.51
C TYR A 260 3.21 10.40 14.77
N PRO A 261 3.00 10.52 13.44
CA PRO A 261 3.36 11.77 12.75
C PRO A 261 2.48 12.97 13.14
N VAL A 262 1.34 12.72 13.79
CA VAL A 262 0.33 13.72 14.12
C VAL A 262 0.37 14.12 15.61
N PHE A 263 0.89 13.24 16.49
CA PHE A 263 0.90 13.40 17.96
C PHE A 263 2.23 12.93 18.57
#